data_AF-A0A6P3V7Q1-F1
#
_entry.id   AF-A0A6P3V7Q1-F1
#
_cell.length_a   1.000
_cell.length_b   1.000
_cell.length_c   1.000
_cell.angle_alpha   90.00
_cell.angle_beta   90.00
_cell.angle_gamma   90.00
#
_symmetry.space_group_name_H-M   'P 1'
#
loop_
_entity.id
_entity.type
_entity.pdbx_description
1 polymer ?
#
loop_
_entity_poly.entity_id
_entity_poly.type
_entity_poly.pdbx_seq_one_letter_code
_entity_poly.pdbx_strand_id
1 'polypeptide(L)'
;MKIRDSIIDNNLKIVRSRRTIITQKEAVLFYEEHKEKFFYNRLLTFMCSGPSDIYILTDHNAIAKWRQLMGPTKVYQAQYTARDTIRGMYGLSDTRNATHGSDSVASAEREIRIFFSDFNFKKWYEHDEKYYNLGQIHFDPVAFVHTINTSFPNKEQVTK
;
A
#
# COMPACT_ATOMS: atom_id res chain seq x y z
N MET A 1 13.64 -1.19 7.63
CA MET A 1 12.53 -1.08 8.62
C MET A 1 11.70 -2.30 8.37
N LYS A 2 11.51 -3.19 9.35
CA LYS A 2 11.14 -4.60 9.10
C LYS A 2 9.94 -4.83 8.15
N ILE A 3 8.95 -3.93 8.13
CA ILE A 3 7.82 -3.99 7.18
C ILE A 3 8.22 -3.59 5.76
N ARG A 4 9.03 -2.54 5.58
CA ARG A 4 9.58 -2.14 4.27
C ARG A 4 10.42 -3.26 3.68
N ASP A 5 11.22 -3.91 4.51
CA ASP A 5 12.07 -5.04 4.12
C ASP A 5 11.17 -6.21 3.64
N SER A 6 10.07 -6.49 4.36
CA SER A 6 9.05 -7.49 3.92
C SER A 6 8.42 -7.18 2.56
N ILE A 7 8.22 -5.92 2.19
CA ILE A 7 7.69 -5.52 0.87
C ILE A 7 8.69 -5.88 -0.22
N ILE A 8 9.97 -5.53 -0.03
CA ILE A 8 11.05 -5.76 -0.99
C ILE A 8 11.34 -7.27 -1.14
N ASP A 9 11.48 -7.98 -0.02
CA ASP A 9 11.80 -9.42 0.00
C ASP A 9 10.71 -10.26 -0.67
N ASN A 10 9.47 -9.77 -0.67
CA ASN A 10 8.35 -10.41 -1.37
C ASN A 10 8.13 -9.87 -2.78
N ASN A 11 9.03 -9.06 -3.33
CA ASN A 11 8.96 -8.53 -4.70
C ASN A 11 7.63 -7.80 -4.99
N LEU A 12 7.10 -7.07 -4.00
CA LEU A 12 6.04 -6.08 -4.21
C LEU A 12 6.69 -4.78 -4.66
N LYS A 13 6.25 -4.25 -5.79
CA LYS A 13 6.85 -3.05 -6.38
C LYS A 13 6.14 -1.83 -5.82
N ILE A 14 6.89 -0.78 -5.53
CA ILE A 14 6.38 0.45 -4.90
C ILE A 14 6.28 1.53 -5.97
N VAL A 15 5.06 1.96 -6.29
CA VAL A 15 4.80 2.98 -7.33
C VAL A 15 4.91 4.40 -6.74
N ARG A 16 4.44 4.57 -5.51
CA ARG A 16 4.49 5.82 -4.74
C ARG A 16 4.74 5.51 -3.28
N SER A 17 5.42 6.42 -2.60
CA SER A 17 5.72 6.36 -1.18
C SER A 17 5.56 7.76 -0.58
N ARG A 18 4.93 7.86 0.59
CA ARG A 18 4.77 9.10 1.35
C ARG A 18 4.82 8.78 2.84
N ARG A 19 5.73 9.42 3.58
CA ARG A 19 5.74 9.39 5.04
C ARG A 19 5.19 10.70 5.58
N THR A 20 4.09 10.65 6.34
CA THR A 20 3.38 11.86 6.79
C THR A 20 2.53 11.55 8.02
N ILE A 21 2.15 12.58 8.77
CA ILE A 21 1.07 12.45 9.76
C ILE A 21 -0.24 12.59 8.99
N ILE A 22 -1.10 11.57 9.07
CA ILE A 22 -2.39 11.58 8.39
C ILE A 22 -3.28 12.63 9.06
N THR A 23 -3.84 13.52 8.26
CA THR A 23 -4.69 14.59 8.77
C THR A 23 -6.05 14.05 9.20
N GLN A 24 -6.72 14.75 10.10
CA GLN A 24 -8.09 14.42 10.50
C GLN A 24 -9.03 14.33 9.30
N LYS A 25 -8.86 15.20 8.30
CA LYS A 25 -9.65 15.20 7.07
C LYS A 25 -9.42 13.93 6.24
N GLU A 26 -8.16 13.56 6.00
CA GLU A 26 -7.81 12.32 5.29
C GLU A 26 -8.34 11.08 6.04
N ALA A 27 -8.21 11.04 7.37
CA ALA A 27 -8.68 9.91 8.19
C ALA A 27 -10.22 9.76 8.17
N VAL A 28 -10.97 10.87 8.19
CA VAL A 28 -12.44 10.86 8.09
C VAL A 28 -12.89 10.35 6.72
N LEU A 29 -12.25 10.79 5.63
CA LEU A 29 -12.54 10.29 4.28
C LEU A 29 -12.21 8.79 4.17
N PHE A 30 -11.10 8.36 4.78
CA PHE A 30 -10.66 6.98 4.74
C PHE A 30 -11.60 6.03 5.49
N TYR A 31 -12.11 6.43 6.65
CA TYR A 31 -13.00 5.62 7.48
C TYR A 31 -14.49 5.95 7.31
N GLU A 32 -14.89 6.59 6.21
CA GLU A 32 -16.28 7.00 5.97
C GLU A 32 -17.27 5.83 6.14
N GLU A 33 -16.92 4.63 5.65
CA GLU A 33 -17.70 3.39 5.77
C GLU A 33 -17.88 2.91 7.22
N HIS A 34 -17.16 3.49 8.18
CA HIS A 34 -17.20 3.13 9.60
C HIS A 34 -17.77 4.23 10.49
N LYS A 35 -18.29 5.32 9.92
CA LYS A 35 -18.75 6.51 10.68
C LYS A 35 -19.75 6.19 11.81
N GLU A 36 -20.65 5.25 11.57
CA GLU A 36 -21.69 4.85 12.54
C GLU A 36 -21.24 3.76 13.53
N LYS A 37 -19.97 3.32 13.48
CA LYS A 37 -19.44 2.28 14.37
C LYS A 37 -18.94 2.89 15.67
N PHE A 38 -19.21 2.22 16.80
CA PHE A 38 -18.79 2.69 18.13
C PHE A 38 -17.28 2.93 18.29
N PHE A 39 -16.45 2.30 17.47
CA PHE A 39 -14.99 2.43 17.47
C PHE A 39 -14.45 3.50 16.51
N TYR A 40 -15.31 4.20 15.76
CA TYR A 40 -14.91 5.15 14.71
C TYR A 40 -13.96 6.23 15.22
N ASN A 41 -14.32 6.92 16.31
CA ASN A 41 -13.47 7.98 16.88
C ASN A 41 -12.10 7.45 17.31
N ARG A 42 -12.04 6.21 17.83
CA ARG A 42 -10.77 5.58 18.21
C ARG A 42 -9.89 5.31 16.98
N LEU A 43 -10.47 4.93 15.84
CA LEU A 43 -9.74 4.75 14.58
C LEU A 43 -9.12 6.07 14.11
N LEU A 44 -9.92 7.15 14.10
CA LEU A 44 -9.44 8.48 13.71
C LEU A 44 -8.31 8.96 14.62
N THR A 45 -8.51 8.91 15.93
CA THR A 45 -7.48 9.34 16.90
C THR A 45 -6.19 8.55 16.72
N PHE A 46 -6.28 7.22 16.51
CA PHE A 46 -5.08 6.41 16.32
C PHE A 46 -4.37 6.71 15.00
N MET A 47 -5.10 6.81 13.89
CA MET A 47 -4.54 7.07 12.56
C MET A 47 -3.83 8.43 12.48
N CYS A 48 -4.32 9.43 13.21
CA CYS A 48 -3.75 10.77 13.28
C CYS A 48 -2.66 10.93 14.35
N SER A 49 -2.41 9.91 15.18
CA SER A 49 -1.55 10.05 16.39
C SER A 49 -0.05 10.13 16.11
N GLY A 50 0.38 9.90 14.87
CA GLY A 50 1.79 9.90 14.51
C GLY A 50 2.04 9.69 13.02
N PRO A 51 3.32 9.66 12.61
CA PRO A 51 3.69 9.46 11.22
C PRO A 51 3.33 8.05 10.74
N SER A 52 2.73 7.98 9.57
CA SER A 52 2.43 6.77 8.81
C SER A 52 3.27 6.72 7.53
N ASP A 53 3.69 5.53 7.13
CA ASP A 53 4.24 5.29 5.81
C ASP A 53 3.13 4.75 4.89
N ILE A 54 2.84 5.48 3.81
CA ILE A 54 1.75 5.21 2.87
C ILE A 54 2.36 4.85 1.52
N TYR A 55 1.87 3.76 0.92
CA TYR A 55 2.42 3.24 -0.33
C TYR A 55 1.32 2.93 -1.34
N ILE A 56 1.66 3.09 -2.62
CA ILE A 56 0.95 2.43 -3.72
C ILE A 56 1.81 1.23 -4.12
N LEU A 57 1.28 0.02 -3.97
CA LEU A 57 1.97 -1.22 -4.30
C LEU A 57 1.40 -1.83 -5.58
N THR A 58 2.24 -2.46 -6.39
CA THR A 58 1.84 -3.15 -7.62
C THR A 58 2.51 -4.52 -7.77
N ASP A 59 1.75 -5.43 -8.34
CA ASP A 59 2.04 -6.82 -8.70
C ASP A 59 0.77 -7.39 -9.37
N HIS A 60 0.87 -8.48 -10.14
CA HIS A 60 -0.30 -9.12 -10.75
C HIS A 60 -1.39 -9.49 -9.74
N ASN A 61 -1.01 -9.78 -8.49
CA ASN A 61 -1.95 -10.08 -7.40
C ASN A 61 -1.66 -9.22 -6.14
N ALA A 62 -1.33 -7.94 -6.33
CA ALA A 62 -0.86 -7.05 -5.26
C ALA A 62 -1.72 -7.07 -3.99
N ILE A 63 -3.05 -6.98 -4.14
CA ILE A 63 -4.00 -6.95 -3.02
C ILE A 63 -3.93 -8.27 -2.23
N ALA A 64 -4.11 -9.41 -2.91
CA ALA A 64 -4.09 -10.72 -2.25
C ALA A 64 -2.74 -10.99 -1.57
N LYS A 65 -1.64 -10.69 -2.27
CA LYS A 65 -0.27 -10.87 -1.79
C LYS A 65 0.01 -10.01 -0.57
N TRP A 66 -0.34 -8.72 -0.61
CA TRP A 66 -0.18 -7.83 0.54
C TRP A 66 -1.01 -8.31 1.72
N ARG A 67 -2.28 -8.70 1.50
CA ARG A 67 -3.14 -9.22 2.57
C ARG A 67 -2.62 -10.50 3.20
N GLN A 68 -2.02 -11.39 2.41
CA GLN A 68 -1.36 -12.59 2.91
C GLN A 68 -0.17 -12.23 3.82
N LEU A 69 0.67 -11.26 3.41
CA LEU A 69 1.80 -10.79 4.22
C LEU A 69 1.36 -10.06 5.49
N MET A 70 0.25 -9.33 5.44
CA MET A 70 -0.35 -8.72 6.63
C MET A 70 -0.84 -9.79 7.61
N GLY A 71 -1.54 -10.80 7.10
CA GLY A 71 -2.20 -11.84 7.88
C GLY A 71 -3.56 -11.41 8.45
N PRO A 72 -4.17 -12.24 9.32
CA PRO A 72 -5.52 -12.01 9.87
C PRO A 72 -5.66 -10.67 10.59
N THR A 73 -6.81 -10.01 10.46
CA THR A 73 -7.06 -8.69 11.07
C THR A 73 -7.01 -8.72 12.60
N LYS A 74 -7.53 -9.80 13.20
CA LYS A 74 -7.52 -10.01 14.65
C LYS A 74 -6.12 -10.43 15.08
N VAL A 75 -5.47 -9.62 15.91
CA VAL A 75 -4.05 -9.82 16.28
C VAL A 75 -3.85 -11.15 16.99
N TYR A 76 -4.74 -11.53 17.91
CA TYR A 76 -4.64 -12.83 18.59
C TYR A 76 -4.71 -14.00 17.60
N GLN A 77 -5.55 -13.89 16.56
CA GLN A 77 -5.69 -14.92 15.53
C GLN A 77 -4.42 -14.98 14.69
N ALA A 78 -3.86 -13.84 14.31
CA ALA A 78 -2.60 -13.77 13.56
C ALA A 78 -1.45 -14.38 14.38
N GLN A 79 -1.32 -14.02 15.66
CA GLN A 79 -0.29 -14.55 16.55
C GLN A 79 -0.39 -16.07 16.74
N TYR A 80 -1.61 -16.62 16.74
CA TYR A 80 -1.85 -18.05 16.91
C TYR A 80 -1.70 -18.87 15.62
N THR A 81 -2.22 -18.36 14.50
CA THR A 81 -2.33 -19.13 13.24
C THR A 81 -1.31 -18.75 12.17
N ALA A 82 -0.73 -17.56 12.26
CA ALA A 82 0.10 -16.96 11.20
C ALA A 82 1.18 -16.05 11.81
N ARG A 83 1.95 -16.59 12.76
CA ARG A 83 2.88 -15.83 13.62
C ARG A 83 3.91 -15.01 12.83
N ASP A 84 4.30 -15.50 11.66
CA ASP A 84 5.33 -14.88 10.80
C ASP A 84 4.77 -13.79 9.88
N THR A 85 3.46 -13.50 9.92
CA THR A 85 2.91 -12.35 9.19
C THR A 85 3.15 -11.04 9.93
N ILE A 86 2.99 -9.90 9.25
CA ILE A 86 3.22 -8.57 9.84
C ILE A 86 2.36 -8.36 11.09
N ARG A 87 1.08 -8.73 11.05
CA ARG A 87 0.16 -8.62 12.20
C ARG A 87 0.50 -9.61 13.31
N GLY A 88 0.98 -10.82 12.96
CA GLY A 88 1.43 -11.82 13.93
C GLY A 88 2.67 -11.35 14.70
N MET A 89 3.64 -10.76 14.00
CA MET A 89 4.89 -10.31 14.62
C MET A 89 4.77 -8.97 15.35
N TYR A 90 3.99 -8.03 14.83
CA TYR A 90 4.03 -6.62 15.27
C TYR A 90 2.68 -6.08 15.77
N GLY A 91 1.60 -6.84 15.65
CA GLY A 91 0.29 -6.42 16.15
C GLY A 91 0.28 -6.36 17.69
N LEU A 92 -0.31 -5.29 18.22
CA LEU A 92 -0.50 -5.09 19.67
C LEU A 92 -1.96 -5.26 20.09
N SER A 93 -2.90 -4.88 19.22
CA SER A 93 -4.34 -5.03 19.43
C SER A 93 -5.10 -4.91 18.12
N ASP A 94 -6.41 -5.17 18.12
CA ASP A 94 -7.24 -5.09 16.90
C ASP A 94 -7.23 -3.70 16.25
N THR A 95 -7.07 -2.62 17.05
CA THR A 95 -6.90 -1.26 16.53
C THR A 95 -5.45 -0.94 16.18
N ARG A 96 -4.49 -1.55 16.88
CA ARG A 96 -3.04 -1.34 16.68
C ARG A 96 -2.42 -2.59 16.07
N ASN A 97 -2.87 -2.97 14.89
CA ASN A 97 -2.47 -4.20 14.19
C ASN A 97 -1.35 -3.96 13.16
N ALA A 98 -0.52 -2.94 13.37
CA ALA A 98 0.67 -2.58 12.56
C ALA A 98 0.45 -2.14 11.11
N THR A 99 -0.58 -2.61 10.40
CA THR A 99 -0.72 -2.32 8.96
C THR A 99 -2.15 -2.45 8.40
N HIS A 100 -2.42 -1.62 7.39
CA HIS A 100 -3.63 -1.61 6.57
C HIS A 100 -3.31 -2.06 5.14
N GLY A 101 -4.32 -2.59 4.47
CA GLY A 101 -4.28 -2.84 3.03
C GLY A 101 -5.69 -3.01 2.49
N SER A 102 -5.91 -2.41 1.31
CA SER A 102 -7.15 -2.48 0.54
C SER A 102 -7.62 -3.93 0.39
N ASP A 103 -8.93 -4.15 0.30
CA ASP A 103 -9.53 -5.49 0.16
C ASP A 103 -10.00 -5.82 -1.26
N SER A 104 -10.08 -4.81 -2.11
CA SER A 104 -10.60 -4.87 -3.46
C SER A 104 -9.98 -3.78 -4.32
N VAL A 105 -10.07 -3.94 -5.64
CA VAL A 105 -9.60 -2.91 -6.59
C VAL A 105 -10.34 -1.59 -6.34
N ALA A 106 -11.66 -1.65 -6.10
CA ALA A 106 -12.47 -0.48 -5.82
C ALA A 106 -12.03 0.26 -4.55
N SER A 107 -11.74 -0.45 -3.45
CA SER A 107 -11.24 0.18 -2.22
C SER A 107 -9.82 0.73 -2.45
N ALA A 108 -8.96 0.03 -3.19
CA ALA A 108 -7.62 0.50 -3.51
C ALA A 108 -7.64 1.82 -4.28
N GLU A 109 -8.45 1.94 -5.34
CA GLU A 109 -8.55 3.19 -6.11
C GLU A 109 -9.08 4.35 -5.25
N ARG A 110 -10.09 4.10 -4.41
CA ARG A 110 -10.63 5.10 -3.48
C ARG A 110 -9.56 5.56 -2.48
N GLU A 111 -8.87 4.63 -1.83
CA GLU A 111 -7.83 4.90 -0.85
C GLU A 111 -6.65 5.66 -1.48
N ILE A 112 -6.23 5.28 -2.70
CA ILE A 112 -5.19 5.98 -3.46
C ILE A 112 -5.59 7.44 -3.71
N ARG A 113 -6.84 7.71 -4.13
CA ARG A 113 -7.32 9.08 -4.37
C ARG A 113 -7.30 9.95 -3.12
N ILE A 114 -7.46 9.36 -1.94
CA ILE A 114 -7.40 10.09 -0.66
C ILE A 114 -5.97 10.53 -0.36
N PHE A 115 -4.98 9.64 -0.50
CA PHE A 115 -3.60 9.92 -0.05
C PHE A 115 -2.66 10.46 -1.14
N PHE A 116 -2.99 10.21 -2.42
CA PHE A 116 -2.24 10.61 -3.61
C PHE A 116 -3.21 11.18 -4.65
N SER A 117 -3.80 12.34 -4.34
CA SER A 117 -4.80 12.99 -5.21
C SER A 117 -4.26 13.36 -6.60
N ASP A 118 -2.93 13.45 -6.75
CA ASP A 118 -2.21 13.69 -8.00
C ASP A 118 -1.96 12.40 -8.82
N PHE A 119 -2.33 11.22 -8.30
CA PHE A 119 -2.10 9.96 -9.00
C PHE A 119 -2.97 9.84 -10.26
N ASN A 120 -2.33 9.68 -11.41
CA ASN A 120 -2.99 9.56 -12.70
C ASN A 120 -3.23 8.10 -13.07
N PHE A 121 -4.42 7.59 -12.74
CA PHE A 121 -4.84 6.21 -13.07
C PHE A 121 -4.82 5.92 -14.56
N LYS A 122 -5.22 6.88 -15.40
CA LYS A 122 -5.24 6.69 -16.86
C LYS A 122 -3.82 6.42 -17.37
N LYS A 123 -2.87 7.28 -17.01
CA LYS A 123 -1.44 7.10 -17.34
C LYS A 123 -0.90 5.78 -16.76
N TRP A 124 -1.32 5.42 -15.56
CA TRP A 124 -0.91 4.17 -14.93
C TRP A 124 -1.28 2.95 -15.80
N TYR A 125 -2.57 2.79 -16.10
CA TYR A 125 -3.06 1.62 -16.83
C TYR A 125 -2.71 1.64 -18.33
N GLU A 126 -2.63 2.81 -18.96
CA GLU A 126 -2.31 2.92 -20.39
C GLU A 126 -0.81 2.82 -20.69
N HIS A 127 0.06 3.15 -19.73
CA HIS A 127 1.48 3.31 -20.00
C HIS A 127 2.39 2.71 -18.92
N ASP A 128 2.23 3.08 -17.66
CA ASP A 128 3.26 2.79 -16.65
C ASP A 128 3.26 1.32 -16.22
N GLU A 129 2.09 0.72 -16.04
CA GLU A 129 1.93 -0.65 -15.49
C GLU A 129 2.72 -1.70 -16.27
N LYS A 130 2.79 -1.59 -17.61
CA LYS A 130 3.51 -2.55 -18.46
C LYS A 130 4.99 -2.66 -18.09
N TYR A 131 5.64 -1.54 -17.73
CA TYR A 131 7.06 -1.54 -17.37
C TYR A 131 7.29 -2.21 -16.01
N TYR A 132 6.37 -2.04 -15.08
CA TYR A 132 6.42 -2.71 -13.78
C TYR A 132 6.24 -4.22 -13.93
N ASN A 133 5.32 -4.65 -14.80
CA ASN A 133 5.11 -6.07 -15.09
C ASN A 133 6.30 -6.70 -15.83
N LEU A 134 6.96 -5.95 -16.71
CA LEU A 134 8.17 -6.39 -17.42
C LEU A 134 9.46 -6.31 -16.58
N GLY A 135 9.39 -5.78 -15.34
CA GLY A 135 10.58 -5.56 -14.51
C GLY A 135 11.53 -4.49 -15.08
N GLN A 136 11.07 -3.64 -16.00
CA GLN A 136 11.84 -2.53 -16.58
C GLN A 136 11.84 -1.30 -15.67
N ILE A 137 12.16 -1.55 -14.40
CA ILE A 137 12.12 -0.59 -13.32
C ILE A 137 13.43 -0.61 -12.53
N HIS A 138 13.71 0.47 -11.83
CA HIS A 138 14.81 0.60 -10.89
C HIS A 138 14.26 1.01 -9.53
N PHE A 139 14.71 0.32 -8.47
CA PHE A 139 14.36 0.67 -7.10
C PHE A 139 15.29 1.75 -6.57
N ASP A 140 14.73 2.91 -6.24
CA ASP A 140 15.39 3.98 -5.49
C ASP A 140 15.20 3.74 -3.98
N PRO A 141 16.26 3.37 -3.24
CA PRO A 141 16.16 3.08 -1.81
C PRO A 141 15.97 4.33 -0.95
N VAL A 142 16.32 5.52 -1.44
CA VAL A 142 16.19 6.79 -0.70
C VAL A 142 14.75 7.26 -0.74
N ALA A 143 14.16 7.32 -1.94
CA ALA A 143 12.75 7.67 -2.10
C ALA A 143 11.80 6.49 -1.74
N PHE A 144 12.35 5.27 -1.65
CA PHE A 144 11.63 4.03 -1.40
C PHE A 144 10.53 3.79 -2.46
N VAL A 145 10.88 3.95 -3.73
CA VAL A 145 9.98 3.77 -4.88
C VAL A 145 10.71 3.05 -6.01
N HIS A 146 9.96 2.35 -6.85
CA HIS A 146 10.43 1.91 -8.15
C HIS A 146 10.11 2.99 -9.18
N THR A 147 11.02 3.20 -10.13
CA THR A 147 10.86 4.14 -11.24
C THR A 147 11.13 3.42 -12.56
N ILE A 148 10.49 3.87 -13.64
CA ILE A 148 10.65 3.26 -14.95
C ILE A 148 12.04 3.59 -15.49
N ASN A 149 12.74 2.58 -16.00
CA ASN A 149 14.03 2.77 -16.66
C ASN A 149 13.83 3.47 -18.00
N THR A 150 14.15 4.77 -18.07
CA THR A 150 14.03 5.56 -19.31
C THR A 150 15.04 5.16 -20.39
N SER A 151 16.01 4.29 -20.07
CA SER A 151 17.04 3.80 -20.98
C SER A 151 16.60 2.69 -21.93
N PHE A 152 15.38 2.16 -21.80
CA PHE A 152 14.80 1.21 -22.76
C PHE A 152 13.88 1.97 -23.72
N PRO A 153 14.36 2.38 -24.92
CA PRO A 153 13.48 2.97 -25.91
C PRO A 153 12.38 1.96 -26.29
N ASN A 154 11.15 2.44 -26.38
CA ASN A 154 10.02 1.67 -26.89
C ASN A 154 10.41 0.99 -28.21
N LYS A 155 10.45 -0.35 -28.23
CA LYS A 155 10.60 -1.13 -29.47
C LYS A 155 9.36 -1.07 -30.39
N GLU A 156 8.41 -0.16 -30.12
CA GLU A 156 7.17 0.00 -30.88
C GLU A 156 7.21 1.12 -31.93
N GLN A 157 8.38 1.71 -32.23
CA GLN A 157 8.52 2.73 -33.30
C GLN A 157 9.47 2.34 -34.45
N VAL A 158 9.75 1.04 -34.65
CA VAL A 158 10.51 0.58 -35.83
C VAL A 158 9.67 -0.41 -36.63
N THR A 159 8.54 0.06 -37.16
CA THR A 159 7.92 -0.48 -38.38
C THR A 159 6.99 0.57 -38.95
N LYS A 160 7.54 1.42 -39.82
CA LYS A 160 6.89 1.97 -41.02
C LYS A 160 7.97 2.57 -41.91
#